data_AF-A0A3C0IYS1-F1
#
_entry.id   AF-A0A3C0IYS1-F1
#
_cell.length_a   1.000
_cell.length_b   1.000
_cell.length_c   1.000
_cell.angle_alpha   90.00
_cell.angle_beta   90.00
_cell.angle_gamma   90.00
#
_symmetry.space_group_name_H-M   'P 1'
#
loop_
_entity.id
_entity.type
_entity.pdbx_description
1 polymer ?
#
loop_
_entity_poly.entity_id
_entity_poly.type
_entity_poly.pdbx_seq_one_letter_code
_entity_poly.pdbx_strand_id
1 'polypeptide(L)'
;MRLKSDAGLASKMDVMSAEIAAERAMAETISAGNQLELAQLALKQTLGIDLGVPVVAVDSAQPIAGEADYEAAVARSLASRPEIVKAREALEIAQLEVGFADNEYTPELTRQQLGNALDQAKLAAAKAEREVRVEVRRMYLSLEESRRAISIASASAKETEESYRIMKLRYEHGMEIANSLLGAQLSLTQAKLAELQAVMNYNIARLQFDAWTDYPAEDAQPGEPA
;
A
#
# COMPACT_ATOMS: atom_id res chain seq x y z
N MET A 1 18.87 -21.26 -30.13
CA MET A 1 20.03 -20.38 -30.41
C MET A 1 21.23 -21.16 -30.94
N ARG A 2 21.72 -22.21 -30.25
CA ARG A 2 22.87 -23.03 -30.72
C ARG A 2 22.72 -23.61 -32.14
N LEU A 3 21.53 -24.07 -32.51
CA LEU A 3 21.25 -24.61 -33.86
C LEU A 3 21.35 -23.58 -35.02
N LYS A 4 21.25 -22.26 -34.77
CA LYS A 4 21.38 -21.22 -35.82
C LYS A 4 22.81 -20.62 -35.89
N SER A 5 23.58 -20.73 -34.82
CA SER A 5 25.02 -20.40 -34.76
C SER A 5 25.83 -21.33 -35.67
N ASP A 6 25.54 -22.63 -35.61
CA ASP A 6 26.24 -23.63 -36.44
C ASP A 6 25.90 -23.51 -37.93
N ALA A 7 24.80 -22.80 -38.28
CA ALA A 7 24.40 -22.48 -39.65
C ALA A 7 24.98 -21.14 -40.16
N GLY A 8 25.80 -20.43 -39.38
CA GLY A 8 26.46 -19.18 -39.78
C GLY A 8 25.54 -17.93 -39.79
N LEU A 9 24.33 -18.03 -39.25
CA LEU A 9 23.30 -16.97 -39.31
C LEU A 9 23.20 -16.09 -38.05
N ALA A 10 24.00 -16.35 -37.01
CA ALA A 10 24.06 -15.56 -35.79
C ALA A 10 25.51 -15.23 -35.41
N SER A 11 25.79 -13.99 -35.01
CA SER A 11 27.15 -13.57 -34.63
C SER A 11 27.54 -14.19 -33.29
N LYS A 12 28.84 -14.49 -33.09
CA LYS A 12 29.38 -14.90 -31.78
C LYS A 12 29.04 -13.90 -30.67
N MET A 13 28.93 -12.60 -31.01
CA MET A 13 28.51 -11.57 -30.05
C MET A 13 27.04 -11.70 -29.64
N ASP A 14 26.16 -12.13 -30.55
CA ASP A 14 24.73 -12.32 -30.27
C ASP A 14 24.49 -13.56 -29.39
N VAL A 15 25.31 -14.59 -29.56
CA VAL A 15 25.28 -15.78 -28.69
C VAL A 15 25.74 -15.40 -27.28
N MET A 16 26.84 -14.66 -27.17
CA MET A 16 27.38 -14.22 -25.87
C MET A 16 26.41 -13.28 -25.13
N SER A 17 25.76 -12.34 -25.82
CA SER A 17 24.77 -11.45 -25.21
C SER A 17 23.53 -12.20 -24.76
N ALA A 18 23.06 -13.18 -25.54
CA ALA A 18 21.94 -14.05 -25.17
C ALA A 18 22.27 -14.94 -23.97
N GLU A 19 23.50 -15.47 -23.89
CA GLU A 19 23.97 -16.24 -22.72
C GLU A 19 24.03 -15.36 -21.47
N ILE A 20 24.60 -14.15 -21.54
CA ILE A 20 24.61 -13.20 -20.41
C ILE A 20 23.19 -12.84 -19.97
N ALA A 21 22.27 -12.62 -20.92
CA ALA A 21 20.88 -12.33 -20.60
C ALA A 21 20.17 -13.50 -19.89
N ALA A 22 20.46 -14.74 -20.30
CA ALA A 22 19.93 -15.93 -19.64
C ALA A 22 20.47 -16.06 -18.21
N GLU A 23 21.76 -15.85 -17.98
CA GLU A 23 22.37 -15.87 -16.65
C GLU A 23 21.76 -14.80 -15.72
N ARG A 24 21.49 -13.61 -16.24
CA ARG A 24 20.80 -12.55 -15.48
C ARG A 24 19.38 -12.96 -15.10
N ALA A 25 18.60 -13.51 -16.05
CA ALA A 25 17.25 -13.97 -15.77
C ALA A 25 17.22 -15.13 -14.75
N MET A 26 18.23 -16.02 -14.76
CA MET A 26 18.38 -17.06 -13.75
C MET A 26 18.68 -16.46 -12.37
N ALA A 27 19.62 -15.51 -12.28
CA ALA A 27 19.93 -14.82 -11.03
C ALA A 27 18.72 -14.06 -10.47
N GLU A 28 17.93 -13.40 -11.34
CA GLU A 28 16.68 -12.73 -10.97
C GLU A 28 15.64 -13.72 -10.43
N THR A 29 15.52 -14.90 -11.05
CA THR A 29 14.60 -15.95 -10.59
C THR A 29 14.98 -16.48 -9.20
N ILE A 30 16.28 -16.70 -8.97
CA ILE A 30 16.80 -17.12 -7.65
C ILE A 30 16.52 -16.04 -6.60
N SER A 31 16.79 -14.78 -6.94
CA SER A 31 16.51 -13.64 -6.04
C SER A 31 15.03 -13.55 -5.71
N ALA A 32 14.14 -13.67 -6.70
CA ALA A 32 12.69 -13.65 -6.50
C ALA A 32 12.21 -14.83 -5.62
N GLY A 33 12.79 -16.02 -5.80
CA GLY A 33 12.53 -17.18 -4.94
C GLY A 33 12.92 -16.93 -3.48
N ASN A 34 14.12 -16.39 -3.26
CA ASN A 34 14.58 -16.03 -1.92
C ASN A 34 13.71 -14.95 -1.28
N GLN A 35 13.27 -13.95 -2.05
CA GLN A 35 12.36 -12.89 -1.56
C GLN A 35 11.00 -13.46 -1.15
N LEU A 36 10.45 -14.42 -1.91
CA LEU A 36 9.22 -15.11 -1.56
C LEU A 36 9.37 -15.91 -0.26
N GLU A 37 10.48 -16.65 -0.11
CA GLU A 37 10.76 -17.43 1.10
C GLU A 37 10.86 -16.51 2.33
N LEU A 38 11.60 -15.40 2.23
CA LEU A 38 11.69 -14.41 3.30
C LEU A 38 10.34 -13.79 3.65
N ALA A 39 9.52 -13.47 2.66
CA ALA A 39 8.17 -12.93 2.88
C ALA A 39 7.25 -13.94 3.59
N GLN A 40 7.33 -15.22 3.21
CA GLN A 40 6.59 -16.30 3.88
C GLN A 40 7.05 -16.48 5.33
N LEU A 41 8.36 -16.44 5.60
CA LEU A 41 8.90 -16.52 6.96
C LEU A 41 8.47 -15.33 7.81
N ALA A 42 8.49 -14.12 7.26
CA ALA A 42 8.01 -12.92 7.95
C ALA A 42 6.52 -13.04 8.30
N LEU A 43 5.69 -13.53 7.38
CA LEU A 43 4.27 -13.79 7.63
C LEU A 43 4.05 -14.87 8.72
N LYS A 44 4.86 -15.93 8.70
CA LYS A 44 4.78 -16.99 9.71
C LYS A 44 5.12 -16.46 11.10
N GLN A 45 6.15 -15.59 11.19
CA GLN A 45 6.53 -14.93 12.43
C GLN A 45 5.44 -14.00 12.97
N THR A 46 4.77 -13.23 12.11
CA THR A 46 3.69 -12.33 12.54
C THR A 46 2.43 -13.07 12.96
N LEU A 47 2.10 -14.20 12.31
CA LEU A 47 0.95 -15.03 12.64
C LEU A 47 1.22 -16.06 13.75
N GLY A 48 2.47 -16.22 14.18
CA GLY A 48 2.87 -17.20 15.19
C GLY A 48 2.66 -18.66 14.77
N ILE A 49 2.64 -18.95 13.47
CA ILE A 49 2.50 -20.32 12.95
C ILE A 49 3.87 -20.98 12.79
N ASP A 50 3.91 -22.31 12.88
CA ASP A 50 5.15 -23.07 12.74
C ASP A 50 5.80 -22.88 11.35
N LEU A 51 7.13 -22.78 11.35
CA LEU A 51 7.92 -22.50 10.15
C LEU A 51 7.84 -23.64 9.12
N GLY A 52 7.56 -24.87 9.57
CA GLY A 52 7.39 -26.05 8.73
C GLY A 52 6.07 -26.11 7.97
N VAL A 53 5.08 -25.25 8.28
CA VAL A 53 3.78 -25.26 7.60
C VAL A 53 3.92 -24.66 6.19
N PRO A 54 3.47 -25.37 5.13
CA PRO A 54 3.48 -24.82 3.78
C PRO A 54 2.43 -23.71 3.66
N VAL A 55 2.86 -22.52 3.26
CA VAL A 55 1.98 -21.37 2.98
C VAL A 55 2.03 -21.10 1.49
N VAL A 56 0.88 -21.12 0.82
CA VAL A 56 0.77 -20.84 -0.62
C VAL A 56 0.05 -19.51 -0.79
N ALA A 57 0.66 -18.59 -1.53
CA ALA A 57 0.01 -17.35 -1.90
C ALA A 57 -1.11 -17.64 -2.90
N VAL A 58 -2.34 -17.26 -2.56
CA VAL A 58 -3.45 -17.28 -3.51
C VAL A 58 -3.44 -15.93 -4.19
N ASP A 59 -3.05 -15.91 -5.47
CA ASP A 59 -2.99 -14.70 -6.27
C ASP A 59 -4.39 -14.11 -6.43
N SER A 60 -4.63 -12.94 -5.84
CA SER A 60 -5.71 -12.06 -6.27
C SER A 60 -5.09 -10.92 -7.07
N ALA A 61 -4.73 -11.18 -8.32
CA ALA A 61 -4.28 -10.17 -9.29
C ALA A 61 -5.39 -9.15 -9.65
N GLN A 62 -6.41 -9.03 -8.81
CA GLN A 62 -7.53 -8.13 -8.97
C GLN A 62 -7.48 -7.05 -7.89
N PRO A 63 -7.77 -5.79 -8.26
CA PRO A 63 -7.96 -4.72 -7.29
C PRO A 63 -9.11 -5.05 -6.34
N ILE A 64 -8.93 -4.81 -5.04
CA ILE A 64 -10.02 -4.88 -4.06
C ILE A 64 -11.17 -3.98 -4.52
N ALA A 65 -12.36 -4.58 -4.60
CA ALA A 65 -13.57 -3.92 -5.08
C ALA A 65 -14.12 -2.89 -4.06
N GLY A 66 -14.84 -1.91 -4.57
CA GLY A 66 -15.45 -0.83 -3.79
C GLY A 66 -14.76 0.52 -3.99
N GLU A 67 -15.57 1.57 -4.06
CA GLU A 67 -15.07 2.95 -3.98
C GLU A 67 -14.99 3.37 -2.51
N ALA A 68 -13.89 4.02 -2.16
CA ALA A 68 -13.76 4.63 -0.84
C ALA A 68 -14.62 5.89 -0.80
N ASP A 69 -15.56 5.98 0.14
CA ASP A 69 -16.28 7.23 0.40
C ASP A 69 -15.47 8.08 1.39
N TYR A 70 -14.94 9.21 0.91
CA TYR A 70 -14.16 10.14 1.71
C TYR A 70 -14.96 10.72 2.88
N GLU A 71 -16.20 11.13 2.65
CA GLU A 71 -17.01 11.80 3.69
C GLU A 71 -17.40 10.81 4.78
N ALA A 72 -17.81 9.60 4.39
CA ALA A 72 -18.10 8.55 5.35
C ALA A 72 -16.85 8.13 6.14
N ALA A 73 -15.67 8.06 5.50
CA ALA A 73 -14.41 7.74 6.14
C ALA A 73 -13.98 8.80 7.18
N VAL A 74 -14.17 10.08 6.87
CA VAL A 74 -13.91 11.19 7.81
C VAL A 74 -14.84 11.09 9.01
N ALA A 75 -16.14 10.86 8.78
CA ALA A 75 -17.12 10.72 9.85
C ALA A 75 -16.78 9.57 10.80
N ARG A 76 -16.44 8.38 10.26
CA ARG A 76 -16.02 7.23 11.06
C ARG A 76 -14.74 7.53 11.86
N SER A 77 -13.75 8.14 11.20
CA SER A 77 -12.47 8.47 11.83
C SER A 77 -12.60 9.52 12.95
N LEU A 78 -13.49 10.51 12.82
CA LEU A 78 -13.73 11.49 13.89
C LEU A 78 -14.56 10.92 15.06
N ALA A 79 -15.17 9.75 14.90
CA ALA A 79 -15.98 9.09 15.92
C ALA A 79 -15.17 8.09 16.76
N SER A 80 -14.35 7.24 16.13
CA SER A 80 -13.74 6.08 16.81
C SER A 80 -12.23 6.21 17.09
N ARG A 81 -11.55 7.24 16.58
CA ARG A 81 -10.08 7.32 16.67
C ARG A 81 -9.61 7.63 18.10
N PRO A 82 -8.64 6.86 18.65
CA PRO A 82 -8.14 7.08 20.01
C PRO A 82 -7.56 8.47 20.25
N GLU A 83 -6.94 9.09 19.24
CA GLU A 83 -6.37 10.43 19.39
C GLU A 83 -7.46 11.49 19.61
N ILE A 84 -8.62 11.32 18.96
CA ILE A 84 -9.78 12.21 19.11
C ILE A 84 -10.46 11.97 20.45
N VAL A 85 -10.67 10.70 20.83
CA VAL A 85 -11.28 10.34 22.12
C VAL A 85 -10.44 10.92 23.27
N LYS A 86 -9.12 10.68 23.28
CA LYS A 86 -8.21 11.24 24.30
C LYS A 86 -8.25 12.76 24.37
N ALA A 87 -8.29 13.43 23.22
CA ALA A 87 -8.34 14.89 23.18
C ALA A 87 -9.70 15.46 23.64
N ARG A 88 -10.80 14.76 23.37
CA ARG A 88 -12.14 15.11 23.85
C ARG A 88 -12.27 14.89 25.35
N GLU A 89 -11.80 13.76 25.86
CA GLU A 89 -11.78 13.48 27.31
C GLU A 89 -10.92 14.48 28.06
N ALA A 90 -9.73 14.83 27.55
CA ALA A 90 -8.88 15.85 28.15
C ALA A 90 -9.56 17.23 28.18
N LEU A 91 -10.32 17.57 27.12
CA LEU A 91 -11.13 18.79 27.08
C LEU A 91 -12.26 18.75 28.11
N GLU A 92 -12.96 17.62 28.25
CA GLU A 92 -14.02 17.43 29.23
C GLU A 92 -13.47 17.58 30.67
N ILE A 93 -12.34 16.95 30.98
CA ILE A 93 -11.67 17.08 32.27
C ILE A 93 -11.35 18.56 32.56
N ALA A 94 -10.74 19.27 31.60
CA ALA A 94 -10.41 20.69 31.79
C ALA A 94 -11.65 21.57 31.97
N GLN A 95 -12.76 21.24 31.32
CA GLN A 95 -14.05 21.93 31.51
C GLN A 95 -14.61 21.69 32.91
N LEU A 96 -14.56 20.45 33.39
CA LEU A 96 -14.99 20.09 34.74
C LEU A 96 -14.14 20.77 35.81
N GLU A 97 -12.82 20.82 35.63
CA GLU A 97 -11.90 21.51 36.55
C GLU A 97 -12.23 23.02 36.67
N VAL A 98 -12.47 23.69 35.54
CA VAL A 98 -12.92 25.09 35.53
C VAL A 98 -14.29 25.23 36.22
N GLY A 99 -15.21 24.30 35.99
CA GLY A 99 -16.53 24.28 36.63
C GLY A 99 -16.46 24.12 38.15
N PHE A 100 -15.59 23.24 38.67
CA PHE A 100 -15.37 23.06 40.11
C PHE A 100 -14.70 24.29 40.75
N ALA A 101 -13.88 25.01 39.99
CA ALA A 101 -13.18 26.22 40.41
C ALA A 101 -14.05 27.49 40.35
N ASP A 102 -15.31 27.39 39.92
CA ASP A 102 -16.27 28.50 39.92
C ASP A 102 -16.90 28.66 41.32
N ASN A 103 -16.06 28.97 42.30
CA ASN A 103 -16.46 29.24 43.67
C ASN A 103 -15.72 30.45 44.26
N GLU A 104 -16.31 31.04 45.30
CA GLU A 104 -15.82 32.28 45.93
C GLU A 104 -14.45 32.13 46.64
N TYR A 105 -14.01 30.88 46.86
CA TYR A 105 -12.78 30.55 47.59
C TYR A 105 -11.59 30.25 46.67
N THR A 106 -11.77 30.25 45.34
CA THR A 106 -10.69 29.94 44.40
C THR A 106 -9.85 31.18 44.11
N PRO A 107 -8.51 31.16 44.36
CA PRO A 107 -7.63 32.28 44.05
C PRO A 107 -7.69 32.68 42.57
N GLU A 108 -7.59 33.98 42.27
CA GLU A 108 -7.65 34.51 40.89
C GLU A 108 -6.59 33.90 39.99
N LEU A 109 -5.36 33.73 40.50
CA LEU A 109 -4.27 33.09 39.76
C LEU A 109 -4.61 31.66 39.36
N THR A 110 -5.27 30.90 40.24
CA THR A 110 -5.72 29.53 39.98
C THR A 110 -6.81 29.50 38.92
N ARG A 111 -7.81 30.40 38.99
CA ARG A 111 -8.83 30.55 37.94
C ARG A 111 -8.22 30.87 36.58
N GLN A 112 -7.23 31.77 36.54
CA GLN A 112 -6.54 32.11 35.30
C GLN A 112 -5.74 30.91 34.74
N GLN A 113 -5.07 30.14 35.60
CA GLN A 113 -4.35 28.93 35.18
C GLN A 113 -5.29 27.87 34.60
N LEU A 114 -6.43 27.64 35.23
CA LEU A 114 -7.44 26.69 34.74
C LEU A 114 -8.09 27.17 33.43
N GLY A 115 -8.36 28.47 33.30
CA GLY A 115 -8.83 29.06 32.04
C GLY A 115 -7.83 28.86 30.90
N ASN A 116 -6.55 29.11 31.15
CA ASN A 116 -5.48 28.86 30.18
C ASN A 116 -5.37 27.36 29.83
N ALA A 117 -5.50 26.47 30.81
CA ALA A 117 -5.47 25.02 30.60
C ALA A 117 -6.66 24.56 29.74
N LEU A 118 -7.86 25.09 29.98
CA LEU A 118 -9.04 24.83 29.17
C LEU A 118 -8.84 25.30 27.72
N ASP A 119 -8.30 26.49 27.52
CA ASP A 119 -8.03 27.00 26.17
C ASP A 119 -6.96 26.16 25.45
N GLN A 120 -5.93 25.69 26.16
CA GLN A 120 -4.98 24.72 25.62
C GLN A 120 -5.64 23.39 25.24
N ALA A 121 -6.53 22.87 26.08
CA ALA A 121 -7.24 21.62 25.80
C ALA A 121 -8.19 21.76 24.59
N LYS A 122 -8.89 22.90 24.46
CA LYS A 122 -9.72 23.21 23.27
C LYS A 122 -8.88 23.26 22.00
N LEU A 123 -7.74 23.95 22.05
CA LEU A 123 -6.83 24.03 20.91
C LEU A 123 -6.24 22.66 20.54
N ALA A 124 -5.92 21.84 21.53
CA ALA A 124 -5.44 20.48 21.34
C ALA A 124 -6.50 19.58 20.66
N ALA A 125 -7.76 19.64 21.12
CA ALA A 125 -8.86 18.90 20.51
C ALA A 125 -9.11 19.34 19.05
N ALA A 126 -9.17 20.65 18.79
CA ALA A 126 -9.33 21.18 17.43
C ALA A 126 -8.14 20.83 16.51
N LYS A 127 -6.93 20.77 17.07
CA LYS A 127 -5.73 20.34 16.34
C LYS A 127 -5.82 18.85 15.99
N ALA A 128 -6.17 17.99 16.94
CA ALA A 128 -6.32 16.55 16.73
C ALA A 128 -7.36 16.25 15.63
N GLU A 129 -8.53 16.90 15.66
CA GLU A 129 -9.54 16.77 14.60
C GLU A 129 -9.02 17.17 13.22
N ARG A 130 -8.25 18.26 13.15
CA ARG A 130 -7.65 18.73 11.90
C ARG A 130 -6.62 17.74 11.37
N GLU A 131 -5.76 17.21 12.23
CA GLU A 131 -4.74 16.23 11.86
C GLU A 131 -5.38 14.96 11.31
N VAL A 132 -6.44 14.44 11.96
CA VAL A 132 -7.18 13.28 11.45
C VAL A 132 -7.79 13.54 10.07
N ARG A 133 -8.41 14.71 9.85
CA ARG A 133 -8.97 15.04 8.52
C ARG A 133 -7.90 15.12 7.44
N VAL A 134 -6.74 15.71 7.75
CA VAL A 134 -5.60 15.80 6.83
C VAL A 134 -5.08 14.40 6.51
N GLU A 135 -4.99 13.53 7.50
CA GLU A 135 -4.50 12.16 7.32
C GLU A 135 -5.45 11.34 6.44
N VAL A 136 -6.76 11.34 6.74
CA VAL A 136 -7.77 10.67 5.90
C VAL A 136 -7.73 11.20 4.46
N ARG A 137 -7.56 12.51 4.29
CA ARG A 137 -7.42 13.11 2.95
C ARG A 137 -6.17 12.62 2.23
N ARG A 138 -5.03 12.55 2.92
CA ARG A 138 -3.76 12.05 2.36
C ARG A 138 -3.91 10.60 1.89
N MET A 139 -4.49 9.75 2.71
CA MET A 139 -4.71 8.34 2.38
C MET A 139 -5.68 8.17 1.22
N TYR A 140 -6.77 8.95 1.19
CA TYR A 140 -7.73 8.93 0.09
C TYR A 140 -7.08 9.32 -1.25
N LEU A 141 -6.29 10.40 -1.26
CA LEU A 141 -5.59 10.84 -2.47
C LEU A 141 -4.55 9.80 -2.94
N SER A 142 -3.84 9.15 -2.01
CA SER A 142 -2.91 8.06 -2.33
C SER A 142 -3.61 6.83 -2.92
N LEU A 143 -4.82 6.53 -2.46
CA LEU A 143 -5.67 5.47 -3.01
C LEU A 143 -6.12 5.81 -4.45
N GLU A 144 -6.50 7.05 -4.70
CA GLU A 144 -6.87 7.50 -6.05
C GLU A 144 -5.66 7.47 -7.00
N GLU A 145 -4.49 7.90 -6.53
CA GLU A 145 -3.24 7.85 -7.28
C GLU A 145 -2.86 6.41 -7.66
N SER A 146 -2.88 5.48 -6.69
CA SER A 146 -2.58 4.06 -6.95
C SER A 146 -3.60 3.41 -7.90
N ARG A 147 -4.88 3.80 -7.83
CA ARG A 147 -5.90 3.37 -8.80
C ARG A 147 -5.57 3.84 -10.22
N ARG A 148 -5.15 5.10 -10.39
CA ARG A 148 -4.71 5.61 -11.70
C ARG A 148 -3.45 4.91 -12.18
N ALA A 149 -2.51 4.61 -11.28
CA ALA A 149 -1.30 3.86 -11.61
C ALA A 149 -1.61 2.47 -12.17
N ILE A 150 -2.62 1.76 -11.65
CA ILE A 150 -3.10 0.49 -12.24
C ILE A 150 -3.55 0.70 -13.69
N SER A 151 -4.36 1.73 -13.95
CA SER A 151 -4.86 1.99 -15.31
C SER A 151 -3.71 2.28 -16.29
N ILE A 152 -2.70 3.03 -15.86
CA ILE A 152 -1.53 3.36 -16.68
C ILE A 152 -0.68 2.10 -16.92
N ALA A 153 -0.40 1.34 -15.86
CA ALA A 153 0.41 0.12 -15.94
C ALA A 153 -0.27 -0.93 -16.83
N SER A 154 -1.60 -1.09 -16.74
CA SER A 154 -2.37 -2.00 -17.59
C SER A 154 -2.36 -1.57 -19.06
N ALA A 155 -2.47 -0.28 -19.35
CA ALA A 155 -2.36 0.24 -20.71
C ALA A 155 -0.96 -0.02 -21.31
N SER A 156 0.09 0.22 -20.52
CA SER A 156 1.49 -0.04 -20.90
C SER A 156 1.77 -1.54 -21.13
N ALA A 157 1.22 -2.42 -20.28
CA ALA A 157 1.31 -3.86 -20.45
C ALA A 157 0.67 -4.33 -21.77
N LYS A 158 -0.52 -3.81 -22.09
CA LYS A 158 -1.21 -4.11 -23.36
C LYS A 158 -0.45 -3.60 -24.59
N GLU A 159 0.12 -2.40 -24.52
CA GLU A 159 0.95 -1.84 -25.59
C GLU A 159 2.18 -2.72 -25.85
N THR A 160 2.88 -3.10 -24.77
CA THR A 160 4.08 -3.91 -24.86
C THR A 160 3.78 -5.34 -25.33
N GLU A 161 2.60 -5.86 -25.00
CA GLU A 161 2.12 -7.16 -25.47
C GLU A 161 1.92 -7.17 -26.99
N GLU A 162 1.32 -6.12 -27.53
CA GLU A 162 1.15 -5.97 -28.98
C GLU A 162 2.50 -5.76 -29.69
N SER A 163 3.40 -4.97 -29.09
CA SER A 163 4.76 -4.79 -29.60
C SER A 163 5.52 -6.13 -29.68
N TYR A 164 5.45 -6.95 -28.62
CA TYR A 164 6.02 -8.29 -28.61
C TYR A 164 5.38 -9.19 -29.69
N ARG A 165 4.06 -9.13 -29.86
CA ARG A 165 3.34 -9.90 -30.89
C ARG A 165 3.85 -9.56 -32.29
N ILE A 166 4.00 -8.28 -32.61
CA ILE A 166 4.52 -7.81 -33.90
C ILE A 166 5.97 -8.29 -34.09
N MET A 167 6.82 -8.14 -33.07
CA MET A 167 8.22 -8.55 -33.12
C MET A 167 8.38 -10.06 -33.36
N LYS A 168 7.53 -10.85 -32.69
CA LYS A 168 7.47 -12.31 -32.85
C LYS A 168 7.11 -12.69 -34.28
N LEU A 169 6.07 -12.08 -34.86
CA LEU A 169 5.68 -12.32 -36.25
C LEU A 169 6.80 -11.96 -37.23
N ARG A 170 7.46 -10.81 -37.05
CA ARG A 170 8.58 -10.41 -37.92
C ARG A 170 9.75 -11.40 -37.83
N TYR A 171 10.06 -11.89 -36.63
CA TYR A 171 11.09 -12.90 -36.42
C TYR A 171 10.75 -14.23 -37.10
N GLU A 172 9.49 -14.68 -36.99
CA GLU A 172 9.00 -15.92 -37.65
C GLU A 172 9.12 -15.85 -39.18
N HIS A 173 8.95 -14.66 -39.76
CA HIS A 173 9.17 -14.41 -41.18
C HIS A 173 10.62 -14.05 -41.55
N GLY A 174 11.57 -14.13 -40.60
CA GLY A 174 12.99 -13.82 -40.84
C GLY A 174 13.29 -12.34 -41.09
N MET A 175 12.34 -11.44 -40.83
CA MET A 175 12.46 -9.99 -40.98
C MET A 175 13.02 -9.29 -39.72
N GLU A 176 13.34 -10.06 -38.67
CA GLU A 176 13.82 -9.54 -37.39
C GLU A 176 14.81 -10.52 -36.75
N ILE A 177 15.71 -10.01 -35.90
CA ILE A 177 16.71 -10.82 -35.22
C ILE A 177 16.24 -11.32 -33.85
N ALA A 178 16.82 -12.42 -33.39
CA ALA A 178 16.46 -13.05 -32.12
C ALA A 178 16.71 -12.13 -30.92
N ASN A 179 17.71 -11.25 -30.99
CA ASN A 179 18.02 -10.30 -29.93
C ASN A 179 16.91 -9.25 -29.74
N SER A 180 16.35 -8.71 -30.83
CA SER A 180 15.22 -7.77 -30.77
C SER A 180 13.97 -8.42 -30.18
N LEU A 181 13.70 -9.69 -30.53
CA LEU A 181 12.60 -10.46 -29.95
C LEU A 181 12.80 -10.68 -28.44
N LEU A 182 14.01 -11.01 -28.02
CA LEU A 182 14.36 -11.19 -26.60
C LEU A 182 14.17 -9.88 -25.82
N GLY A 183 14.59 -8.75 -26.39
CA GLY A 183 14.37 -7.43 -25.81
C GLY A 183 12.88 -7.10 -25.65
N ALA A 184 12.06 -7.40 -26.66
CA ALA A 184 10.60 -7.23 -26.58
C ALA A 184 9.96 -8.15 -25.52
N GLN A 185 10.43 -9.39 -25.38
CA GLN A 185 9.97 -10.31 -24.34
C GLN A 185 10.33 -9.82 -22.93
N LEU A 186 11.54 -9.29 -22.74
CA LEU A 186 11.97 -8.70 -21.47
C LEU A 186 11.10 -7.49 -21.12
N SER A 187 10.87 -6.61 -22.09
CA SER A 187 10.01 -5.43 -21.90
C SER A 187 8.59 -5.82 -21.50
N LEU A 188 8.00 -6.84 -22.16
CA LEU A 188 6.68 -7.36 -21.80
C LEU A 188 6.65 -7.91 -20.38
N THR A 189 7.68 -8.66 -20.00
CA THR A 189 7.82 -9.23 -18.66
C THR A 189 7.91 -8.14 -17.60
N GLN A 190 8.68 -7.07 -17.85
CA GLN A 190 8.79 -5.91 -16.97
C GLN A 190 7.47 -5.14 -16.86
N ALA A 191 6.76 -4.93 -17.97
CA ALA A 191 5.47 -4.25 -17.98
C ALA A 191 4.38 -5.02 -17.21
N LYS A 192 4.33 -6.35 -17.38
CA LYS A 192 3.42 -7.23 -16.60
C LYS A 192 3.76 -7.23 -15.11
N LEU A 193 5.05 -7.24 -14.75
CA LEU A 193 5.48 -7.11 -13.35
C LEU A 193 5.05 -5.76 -12.75
N ALA A 194 5.20 -4.66 -13.50
CA ALA A 194 4.78 -3.33 -13.06
C ALA A 194 3.25 -3.24 -12.88
N GLU A 195 2.46 -3.87 -13.76
CA GLU A 195 1.01 -3.97 -13.60
C GLU A 195 0.64 -4.70 -12.31
N LEU A 196 1.25 -5.86 -12.07
CA LEU A 196 1.02 -6.62 -10.84
C LEU A 196 1.40 -5.82 -9.58
N GLN A 197 2.57 -5.15 -9.60
CA GLN A 197 3.00 -4.29 -8.49
C GLN A 197 2.03 -3.14 -8.24
N ALA A 198 1.48 -2.53 -9.29
CA ALA A 198 0.49 -1.46 -9.15
C ALA A 198 -0.79 -1.97 -8.48
N VAL A 199 -1.27 -3.16 -8.84
CA VAL A 199 -2.42 -3.80 -8.20
C VAL A 199 -2.14 -4.11 -6.73
N MET A 200 -0.97 -4.68 -6.42
CA MET A 200 -0.58 -5.00 -5.05
C MET A 200 -0.46 -3.73 -4.18
N ASN A 201 0.14 -2.67 -4.71
CA ASN A 201 0.26 -1.39 -4.01
C ASN A 201 -1.11 -0.76 -3.72
N TYR A 202 -2.04 -0.80 -4.67
CA TYR A 202 -3.42 -0.37 -4.45
C TYR A 202 -4.12 -1.22 -3.39
N ASN A 203 -3.96 -2.54 -3.42
CA ASN A 203 -4.58 -3.43 -2.43
C ASN A 203 -4.06 -3.15 -1.03
N ILE A 204 -2.74 -2.95 -0.86
CA ILE A 204 -2.14 -2.56 0.42
C ILE A 204 -2.67 -1.19 0.86
N ALA A 205 -2.71 -0.19 -0.04
CA ALA A 205 -3.23 1.14 0.28
C ALA A 205 -4.72 1.10 0.68
N ARG A 206 -5.52 0.26 0.01
CA ARG A 206 -6.93 0.04 0.33
C ARG A 206 -7.10 -0.57 1.72
N LEU A 207 -6.36 -1.64 2.02
CA LEU A 207 -6.39 -2.29 3.33
C LEU A 207 -5.92 -1.35 4.45
N GLN A 208 -4.89 -0.53 4.19
CA GLN A 208 -4.44 0.48 5.14
C GLN A 208 -5.50 1.56 5.37
N PHE A 209 -6.17 2.03 4.32
CA PHE A 209 -7.26 2.99 4.41
C PHE A 209 -8.44 2.43 5.21
N ASP A 210 -8.86 1.20 4.90
CA ASP A 210 -9.96 0.54 5.60
C ASP A 210 -9.59 0.30 7.08
N ALA A 211 -8.39 -0.21 7.37
CA ALA A 211 -7.92 -0.40 8.74
C ALA A 211 -7.80 0.91 9.54
N TRP A 212 -7.45 2.02 8.87
CA TRP A 212 -7.34 3.33 9.53
C TRP A 212 -8.70 3.95 9.84
N THR A 213 -9.67 3.77 8.92
CA THR A 213 -11.01 4.38 8.99
C THR A 213 -12.01 3.56 9.79
N ASP A 214 -11.92 2.23 9.70
CA ASP A 214 -12.72 1.28 10.48
C ASP A 214 -11.95 0.79 11.72
N TYR A 215 -11.28 1.72 12.42
CA TYR A 215 -10.64 1.39 13.68
C TYR A 215 -11.69 0.80 14.63
N PRO A 216 -11.51 -0.43 15.14
CA PRO A 216 -12.45 -1.05 16.05
C PRO A 216 -12.53 -0.14 17.28
N ALA A 217 -13.70 0.42 17.55
CA ALA A 217 -13.94 1.12 18.79
C ALA A 217 -13.86 0.08 19.92
N GLU A 218 -12.67 -0.11 20.49
CA GLU A 218 -12.44 -1.01 21.63
C GLU A 218 -13.15 -0.51 22.91
N ASP A 219 -13.79 0.65 22.87
CA ASP A 219 -14.49 1.29 24.00
C ASP A 219 -16.03 1.28 23.87
N ALA A 220 -16.60 0.21 23.31
CA ALA A 220 -17.97 -0.16 23.64
C ALA A 220 -17.98 -1.27 24.71
N GLN A 221 -17.51 -1.00 25.93
CA GLN A 221 -17.66 -1.89 27.09
C GLN A 221 -17.77 -1.05 28.39
N PRO A 222 -18.31 -1.52 29.55
CA PRO A 222 -18.93 -2.82 29.90
C PRO A 222 -20.21 -2.71 30.79
N GLY A 223 -21.15 -3.67 30.70
CA GLY A 223 -22.11 -3.98 31.78
C GLY A 223 -23.59 -3.75 31.51
N GLU A 224 -24.27 -4.79 31.00
CA GLU A 224 -25.68 -5.01 31.32
C GLU A 224 -25.79 -6.37 32.03
N PRO A 225 -26.32 -6.43 33.27
CA PRO A 225 -26.59 -7.70 33.91
C PRO A 225 -27.84 -8.33 33.29
N ALA A 226 -27.73 -9.63 32.99
CA ALA A 226 -28.87 -10.53 32.82
C ALA A 226 -29.56 -10.81 34.17
#